data_AF-A0AAJ0HTH7-F1
#
_entry.id   AF-A0AAJ0HTH7-F1
#
_cell.length_a   1.000
_cell.length_b   1.000
_cell.length_c   1.000
_cell.angle_alpha   90.00
_cell.angle_beta   90.00
_cell.angle_gamma   90.00
#
_symmetry.space_group_name_H-M   'P 1'
#
loop_
_entity.id
_entity.type
_entity.pdbx_description
1 polymer ?
#
loop_
_entity_poly.entity_id
_entity_poly.type
_entity_poly.pdbx_seq_one_letter_code
_entity_poly.pdbx_strand_id
1 'polypeptide(L)'
;MAESDNMNSDRDWETFVDGPITPKPAPWETKATIYIIPFWTSGQTAKHLPPKSYSPLEGASAFASKEFGVPVGGMSTVQLLRYTDTPAGPYDELILNPGYFEHPVETDNGKKATKKSLRITRIYVSQKQTCWNGRTLWNIPKHLARFEWTDSPDGSTRVKVFPHDTHTPYDATEAKPSDTPFFQCTIKSMSYIPSFPMTSSLFKYMGIDTSLVQPPLPQGETELGELPGTERWAKLAGFVQYAPKASLAWADMSQKGEDGKAPDEYDNFFPGLSRWNVAVKLLGGGASFPAAETWETPKGAL
;
A
#
# COMPACT_ATOMS: atom_id res chain seq x y z
N MET A 1 -31.67 -6.72 -14.57
CA MET A 1 -30.79 -5.83 -15.37
C MET A 1 -29.74 -5.32 -14.40
N ALA A 2 -28.49 -5.74 -14.57
CA ALA A 2 -27.40 -5.25 -13.73
C ALA A 2 -27.01 -3.87 -14.25
N GLU A 3 -27.13 -2.84 -13.42
CA GLU A 3 -26.42 -1.59 -13.62
C GLU A 3 -24.93 -1.96 -13.71
N SER A 4 -24.37 -1.81 -14.91
CA SER A 4 -22.94 -1.74 -15.05
C SER A 4 -22.54 -0.41 -14.43
N ASP A 5 -22.01 -0.46 -13.21
CA ASP A 5 -21.25 0.64 -12.64
C ASP A 5 -20.03 0.86 -13.55
N ASN A 6 -20.24 1.63 -14.61
CA ASN A 6 -19.21 2.11 -15.49
C ASN A 6 -18.43 3.17 -14.70
N MET A 7 -17.59 2.70 -13.77
CA MET A 7 -16.70 3.52 -12.97
C MET A 7 -15.63 4.09 -13.91
N ASN A 8 -15.96 5.23 -14.53
CA ASN A 8 -15.12 6.12 -15.33
C ASN A 8 -13.65 5.67 -15.40
N SER A 9 -13.25 5.13 -16.56
CA SER A 9 -11.84 4.95 -16.95
C SER A 9 -11.09 6.28 -16.98
N ASP A 10 -11.81 7.40 -17.03
CA ASP A 10 -11.29 8.73 -17.31
C ASP A 10 -11.49 9.64 -16.08
N ARG A 11 -10.91 9.27 -14.93
CA ARG A 11 -10.73 10.28 -13.87
C ARG A 11 -9.58 11.17 -14.30
N ASP A 12 -9.90 12.39 -14.70
CA ASP A 12 -8.93 13.44 -14.97
C ASP A 12 -8.24 13.83 -13.66
N TRP A 13 -7.20 13.08 -13.32
CA TRP A 13 -6.44 13.24 -12.09
C TRP A 13 -5.73 14.59 -12.02
N GLU A 14 -5.48 15.25 -13.16
CA GLU A 14 -4.83 16.55 -13.23
C GLU A 14 -5.60 17.61 -12.43
N THR A 15 -6.93 17.52 -12.39
CA THR A 15 -7.79 18.46 -11.66
C THR A 15 -7.70 18.38 -10.13
N PHE A 16 -7.22 17.27 -9.56
CA PHE A 16 -7.07 17.10 -8.10
C PHE A 16 -5.65 17.44 -7.59
N VAL A 17 -4.73 17.77 -8.50
CA VAL A 17 -3.33 18.10 -8.18
C VAL A 17 -3.14 19.60 -7.93
N ASP A 18 -4.13 20.44 -8.25
CA ASP A 18 -4.02 21.89 -8.15
C ASP A 18 -4.18 22.42 -6.72
N GLY A 19 -3.35 23.41 -6.37
CA GLY A 19 -3.40 24.13 -5.09
C GLY A 19 -2.48 23.57 -3.99
N PRO A 20 -2.39 24.27 -2.85
CA PRO A 20 -1.50 23.90 -1.76
C PRO A 20 -1.97 22.63 -1.03
N ILE A 21 -1.02 21.91 -0.43
CA ILE A 21 -1.35 20.78 0.43
C ILE A 21 -2.13 21.28 1.66
N THR A 22 -3.27 20.65 1.94
CA THR A 22 -4.12 20.99 3.07
C THR A 22 -4.20 19.80 4.03
N PRO A 23 -3.81 19.97 5.31
CA PRO A 23 -3.97 18.94 6.32
C PRO A 23 -5.44 18.52 6.49
N LYS A 24 -5.68 17.21 6.59
CA LYS A 24 -6.99 16.58 6.79
C LYS A 24 -6.90 15.66 8.02
N PRO A 25 -7.38 16.08 9.20
CA PRO A 25 -7.19 15.30 10.42
C PRO A 25 -7.86 13.92 10.34
N ALA A 26 -7.32 12.96 11.09
CA ALA A 26 -7.98 11.69 11.37
C ALA A 26 -9.20 11.90 12.31
N PRO A 27 -10.19 10.98 12.33
CA PRO A 27 -10.28 9.74 11.57
C PRO A 27 -10.71 9.96 10.11
N TRP A 28 -10.32 9.05 9.22
CA TRP A 28 -10.85 8.98 7.85
C TRP A 28 -11.78 7.78 7.70
N GLU A 29 -13.01 8.05 7.27
CA GLU A 29 -13.92 7.05 6.73
C GLU A 29 -13.96 7.21 5.22
N THR A 30 -13.78 6.10 4.51
CA THR A 30 -13.58 6.13 3.06
C THR A 30 -14.51 5.17 2.34
N LYS A 31 -14.74 5.41 1.05
CA LYS A 31 -15.36 4.45 0.14
C LYS A 31 -14.41 4.09 -0.99
N ALA A 32 -14.32 2.81 -1.30
CA ALA A 32 -13.44 2.30 -2.34
C ALA A 32 -13.92 0.99 -2.95
N THR A 33 -13.43 0.73 -4.15
CA THR A 33 -13.23 -0.66 -4.61
C THR A 33 -11.83 -1.09 -4.17
N ILE A 34 -11.72 -2.21 -3.46
CA ILE A 34 -10.46 -2.71 -2.91
C ILE A 34 -10.20 -4.11 -3.48
N TYR A 35 -9.01 -4.33 -3.99
CA TYR A 35 -8.53 -5.64 -4.40
C TYR A 35 -7.38 -6.04 -3.47
N ILE A 36 -7.54 -7.17 -2.77
CA ILE A 36 -6.54 -7.69 -1.84
C ILE A 36 -6.00 -8.99 -2.42
N ILE A 37 -4.70 -9.03 -2.71
CA ILE A 37 -3.98 -10.20 -3.22
C ILE A 37 -3.07 -10.69 -2.08
N PRO A 38 -3.55 -11.62 -1.23
CA PRO A 38 -2.75 -12.18 -0.16
C PRO A 38 -1.69 -13.12 -0.73
N PHE A 39 -0.52 -13.10 -0.09
CA PHE A 39 0.55 -14.05 -0.36
C PHE A 39 1.38 -14.29 0.90
N TRP A 40 2.33 -15.22 0.82
CA TRP A 40 3.18 -15.56 1.95
C TRP A 40 4.63 -15.17 1.70
N THR A 41 5.18 -14.32 2.55
CA THR A 41 6.63 -14.03 2.56
C THR A 41 7.31 -15.02 3.51
N SER A 42 8.20 -15.85 2.98
CA SER A 42 8.96 -16.80 3.80
C SER A 42 9.94 -16.07 4.73
N GLY A 43 10.35 -16.70 5.83
CA GLY A 43 11.39 -16.13 6.71
C GLY A 43 12.74 -15.93 5.99
N GLN A 44 13.05 -16.71 4.95
CA GLN A 44 14.25 -16.51 4.14
C GLN A 44 14.12 -15.29 3.23
N THR A 45 12.98 -15.13 2.57
CA THR A 45 12.66 -13.94 1.77
C THR A 45 12.65 -12.68 2.65
N ALA A 46 12.11 -12.77 3.86
CA ALA A 46 12.08 -11.64 4.79
C ALA A 46 13.48 -11.16 5.19
N LYS A 47 14.43 -12.07 5.43
CA LYS A 47 15.83 -11.70 5.73
C LYS A 47 16.50 -10.91 4.62
N HIS A 48 16.04 -11.11 3.38
CA HIS A 48 16.60 -10.50 2.17
C HIS A 48 15.45 -9.96 1.31
N LEU A 49 14.69 -9.02 1.86
CA LEU A 49 13.65 -8.34 1.10
C LEU A 49 14.27 -7.73 -0.17
N PRO A 50 13.65 -7.92 -1.34
CA PRO A 50 14.16 -7.34 -2.58
C PRO A 50 14.32 -5.82 -2.46
N PRO A 51 15.28 -5.19 -3.16
CA PRO A 51 15.43 -3.73 -3.15
C PRO A 51 14.12 -2.98 -3.46
N LYS A 52 13.30 -3.54 -4.36
CA LYS A 52 11.98 -2.98 -4.70
C LYS A 52 10.96 -2.97 -3.54
N SER A 53 11.24 -3.61 -2.41
CA SER A 53 10.37 -3.57 -1.23
C SER A 53 10.24 -2.19 -0.62
N TYR A 54 11.17 -1.28 -0.90
CA TYR A 54 11.19 0.10 -0.40
C TYR A 54 11.37 1.08 -1.56
N SER A 55 10.88 2.32 -1.41
CA SER A 55 11.33 3.42 -2.28
C SER A 55 12.84 3.62 -2.10
N PRO A 56 13.55 4.26 -3.05
CA PRO A 56 14.92 4.66 -2.83
C PRO A 56 15.10 5.55 -1.59
N LEU A 57 14.14 6.44 -1.31
CA LEU A 57 14.16 7.35 -0.15
C LEU A 57 14.12 6.58 1.18
N GLU A 58 13.12 5.72 1.37
CA GLU A 58 13.01 4.93 2.61
C GLU A 58 14.09 3.86 2.71
N GLY A 59 14.46 3.23 1.58
CA GLY A 59 15.47 2.17 1.51
C GLY A 59 16.87 2.63 1.89
N ALA A 60 17.20 3.91 1.65
CA ALA A 60 18.47 4.53 2.03
C ALA A 60 18.48 5.14 3.44
N SER A 61 17.38 5.03 4.19
CA SER A 61 17.20 5.68 5.49
C SER A 61 17.12 4.68 6.66
N ALA A 62 16.99 5.20 7.88
CA ALA A 62 16.73 4.38 9.06
C ALA A 62 15.41 3.57 8.95
N PHE A 63 14.45 3.98 8.11
CA PHE A 63 13.18 3.26 7.90
C PHE A 63 13.38 1.77 7.54
N ALA A 64 14.38 1.48 6.70
CA ALA A 64 14.70 0.12 6.26
C ALA A 64 15.79 -0.55 7.11
N SER A 65 16.28 0.11 8.17
CA SER A 65 17.35 -0.42 9.00
C SER A 65 16.83 -1.43 10.04
N LYS A 66 17.75 -2.27 10.54
CA LYS A 66 17.43 -3.24 11.60
C LYS A 66 17.06 -2.58 12.93
N GLU A 67 17.49 -1.33 13.14
CA GLU A 67 17.16 -0.53 14.31
C GLU A 67 15.65 -0.28 14.39
N PHE A 68 15.05 0.12 13.26
CA PHE A 68 13.61 0.34 13.16
C PHE A 68 12.84 -0.94 12.85
N GLY A 69 13.50 -2.09 12.86
CA GLY A 69 12.86 -3.38 12.92
C GLY A 69 13.37 -4.37 11.89
N VAL A 70 13.20 -5.64 12.21
CA VAL A 70 13.67 -6.75 11.39
C VAL A 70 12.47 -7.40 10.70
N PRO A 71 12.46 -7.49 9.35
CA PRO A 71 11.44 -8.24 8.62
C PRO A 71 11.49 -9.72 9.01
N VAL A 72 10.33 -10.28 9.36
CA VAL A 72 10.18 -11.71 9.72
C VAL A 72 9.20 -12.46 8.80
N GLY A 73 8.59 -11.76 7.84
CA GLY A 73 7.71 -12.33 6.82
C GLY A 73 6.33 -12.69 7.37
N GLY A 74 5.69 -13.73 6.81
CA GLY A 74 4.34 -14.16 7.13
C GLY A 74 3.30 -13.66 6.13
N MET A 75 2.05 -13.51 6.59
CA MET A 75 0.94 -13.04 5.78
C MET A 75 1.27 -11.66 5.21
N SER A 76 1.30 -11.58 3.88
CA SER A 76 1.67 -10.40 3.11
C SER A 76 0.54 -10.07 2.15
N THR A 77 0.46 -8.81 1.72
CA THR A 77 -0.58 -8.39 0.76
C THR A 77 -0.01 -7.42 -0.26
N VAL A 78 -0.38 -7.62 -1.52
CA VAL A 78 -0.49 -6.52 -2.49
C VAL A 78 -1.93 -6.06 -2.49
N GLN A 79 -2.17 -4.76 -2.38
CA GLN A 79 -3.53 -4.22 -2.47
C GLN A 79 -3.61 -3.12 -3.52
N LEU A 80 -4.72 -3.09 -4.24
CA LEU A 80 -5.07 -2.01 -5.16
C LEU A 80 -6.39 -1.41 -4.70
N LEU A 81 -6.46 -0.10 -4.61
CA LEU A 81 -7.63 0.60 -4.13
C LEU A 81 -7.98 1.71 -5.12
N ARG A 82 -9.28 1.82 -5.42
CA ARG A 82 -9.86 2.95 -6.15
C ARG A 82 -10.82 3.66 -5.21
N TYR A 83 -10.32 4.65 -4.48
CA TYR A 83 -11.14 5.44 -3.57
C TYR A 83 -12.05 6.37 -4.35
N THR A 84 -13.34 6.37 -4.03
CA THR A 84 -14.34 7.28 -4.59
C THR A 84 -14.68 8.42 -3.65
N ASP A 85 -14.44 8.24 -2.34
CA ASP A 85 -14.82 9.19 -1.30
C ASP A 85 -13.81 9.11 -0.16
N THR A 86 -13.06 10.19 0.07
CA THR A 86 -12.14 10.37 1.21
C THR A 86 -12.07 11.85 1.60
N PRO A 87 -11.60 12.21 2.81
CA PRO A 87 -11.37 13.62 3.18
C PRO A 87 -10.42 14.39 2.27
N ALA A 88 -9.57 13.71 1.51
CA ALA A 88 -8.65 14.28 0.53
C ALA A 88 -9.16 14.18 -0.92
N GLY A 89 -10.41 13.77 -1.13
CA GLY A 89 -10.97 13.50 -2.47
C GLY A 89 -10.68 12.08 -2.98
N PRO A 90 -11.18 11.73 -4.18
CA PRO A 90 -10.95 10.42 -4.79
C PRO A 90 -9.48 10.24 -5.21
N TYR A 91 -8.95 9.02 -5.09
CA TYR A 91 -7.60 8.67 -5.55
C TYR A 91 -7.44 7.16 -5.72
N ASP A 92 -6.36 6.75 -6.38
CA ASP A 92 -5.97 5.35 -6.50
C ASP A 92 -4.74 5.06 -5.62
N GLU A 93 -4.63 3.82 -5.13
CA GLU A 93 -3.56 3.39 -4.24
C GLU A 93 -3.07 1.97 -4.56
N LEU A 94 -1.75 1.77 -4.55
CA LEU A 94 -1.10 0.46 -4.55
C LEU A 94 -0.36 0.30 -3.22
N ILE A 95 -0.62 -0.78 -2.48
CA ILE A 95 0.05 -1.10 -1.21
C ILE A 95 0.86 -2.38 -1.36
N LEU A 96 2.12 -2.35 -0.94
CA LEU A 96 2.91 -3.54 -0.64
C LEU A 96 3.15 -3.65 0.87
N ASN A 97 2.59 -4.69 1.45
CA ASN A 97 2.87 -5.12 2.81
C ASN A 97 3.56 -6.50 2.74
N PRO A 98 4.89 -6.58 2.94
CA PRO A 98 5.64 -7.84 2.88
C PRO A 98 5.56 -8.66 4.18
N GLY A 99 4.57 -8.35 5.03
CA GLY A 99 4.25 -9.07 6.24
C GLY A 99 4.76 -8.39 7.50
N TYR A 100 5.18 -9.21 8.45
CA TYR A 100 5.45 -8.75 9.81
C TYR A 100 6.89 -8.31 9.99
N PHE A 101 7.05 -7.33 10.87
CA PHE A 101 8.32 -6.83 11.37
C PHE A 101 8.37 -6.95 12.89
N GLU A 102 9.50 -7.42 13.38
CA GLU A 102 9.87 -7.32 14.78
C GLU A 102 10.45 -5.93 15.05
N HIS A 103 9.88 -5.19 15.99
CA HIS A 103 10.30 -3.83 16.32
C HIS A 103 10.44 -3.65 17.84
N PRO A 104 11.37 -2.79 18.28
CA PRO A 104 11.57 -2.52 19.70
C PRO A 104 10.38 -1.77 20.28
N VAL A 105 9.98 -2.15 21.49
CA VAL A 105 9.03 -1.42 22.32
C VAL A 105 9.56 -1.32 23.74
N GLU A 106 9.24 -0.21 24.40
CA GLU A 106 9.49 -0.06 25.84
C GLU A 106 8.22 -0.46 26.59
N THR A 107 8.37 -1.32 27.59
CA THR A 107 7.26 -1.72 28.48
C THR A 107 7.09 -0.70 29.61
N ASP A 108 5.93 -0.71 30.27
CA ASP A 108 5.60 0.20 31.39
C ASP A 108 6.63 0.16 32.54
N ASN A 109 7.40 -0.93 32.65
CA ASN A 109 8.47 -1.10 33.64
C ASN A 109 9.87 -0.68 33.12
N GLY A 110 9.95 0.02 31.98
CA GLY A 110 11.20 0.45 31.34
C GLY A 110 12.01 -0.68 30.70
N LYS A 111 11.47 -1.90 30.62
CA LYS A 111 12.17 -3.03 29.98
C LYS A 111 11.97 -2.97 28.47
N LYS A 112 13.06 -3.13 27.72
CA LYS A 112 13.02 -3.34 26.27
C LYS A 112 12.37 -4.69 25.96
N ALA A 113 11.41 -4.69 25.06
CA ALA A 113 10.80 -5.88 24.49
C ALA A 113 10.69 -5.74 22.97
N THR A 114 10.37 -6.82 22.29
CA THR A 114 10.12 -6.82 20.85
C THR A 114 8.65 -7.17 20.62
N LYS A 115 7.98 -6.40 19.76
CA LYS A 115 6.65 -6.74 19.26
C LYS A 115 6.71 -7.05 17.77
N LYS A 116 5.77 -7.87 17.32
CA LYS A 116 5.61 -8.25 15.93
C LYS A 116 4.34 -7.61 15.39
N SER A 117 4.45 -6.80 14.33
CA SER A 117 3.30 -6.13 13.70
C SER A 117 3.49 -6.03 12.19
N LEU A 118 2.40 -5.84 11.46
CA LEU A 118 2.43 -5.63 10.01
C LEU A 118 3.07 -4.27 9.68
N ARG A 119 3.76 -4.21 8.53
CA ARG A 119 4.37 -2.97 8.03
C ARG A 119 4.12 -2.80 6.54
N ILE A 120 3.68 -1.62 6.12
CA ILE A 120 3.68 -1.25 4.70
C ILE A 120 5.06 -0.68 4.39
N THR A 121 5.79 -1.31 3.49
CA THR A 121 7.16 -0.89 3.13
C THR A 121 7.22 -0.07 1.85
N ARG A 122 6.20 -0.21 0.99
CA ARG A 122 6.07 0.58 -0.23
C ARG A 122 4.60 0.79 -0.56
N ILE A 123 4.26 2.02 -0.95
CA ILE A 123 2.90 2.39 -1.26
C ILE A 123 2.89 3.60 -2.18
N TYR A 124 2.01 3.54 -3.17
CA TYR A 124 1.85 4.59 -4.18
C TYR A 124 0.44 5.11 -4.21
N VAL A 125 0.30 6.42 -4.45
CA VAL A 125 -0.98 7.10 -4.56
C VAL A 125 -1.02 8.06 -5.74
N SER A 126 -2.20 8.28 -6.29
CA SER A 126 -2.38 9.14 -7.47
C SER A 126 -2.45 10.64 -7.18
N GLN A 127 -2.36 11.08 -5.90
CA GLN A 127 -2.45 12.50 -5.56
C GLN A 127 -1.61 12.91 -4.34
N LYS A 128 -1.11 14.16 -4.35
CA LYS A 128 -0.21 14.71 -3.32
C LYS A 128 -0.87 14.89 -1.95
N GLN A 129 -2.17 15.20 -1.91
CA GLN A 129 -2.89 15.46 -0.66
C GLN A 129 -2.92 14.21 0.24
N THR A 130 -3.26 13.05 -0.31
CA THR A 130 -3.25 11.78 0.45
C THR A 130 -1.84 11.29 0.74
N CYS A 131 -0.86 11.62 -0.12
CA CYS A 131 0.55 11.30 0.09
C CYS A 131 1.05 11.97 1.38
N TRP A 132 0.92 13.30 1.46
CA TRP A 132 1.32 14.09 2.62
C TRP A 132 0.56 13.70 3.90
N ASN A 133 -0.78 13.60 3.83
CA ASN A 133 -1.59 13.24 5.00
C ASN A 133 -1.29 11.81 5.49
N GLY A 134 -1.06 10.88 4.55
CA GLY A 134 -0.68 9.50 4.84
C GLY A 134 0.62 9.39 5.63
N ARG A 135 1.63 10.16 5.21
CA ARG A 135 2.94 10.22 5.87
C ARG A 135 2.84 10.87 7.24
N THR A 136 2.18 12.01 7.36
CA THR A 136 2.13 12.78 8.62
C THR A 136 1.23 12.19 9.70
N LEU A 137 0.11 11.57 9.34
CA LEU A 137 -0.84 11.03 10.33
C LEU A 137 -0.49 9.62 10.80
N TRP A 138 0.11 8.80 9.93
CA TRP A 138 0.26 7.36 10.17
C TRP A 138 1.65 6.80 9.86
N ASN A 139 2.62 7.65 9.47
CA ASN A 139 3.93 7.24 8.96
C ASN A 139 3.86 6.21 7.82
N ILE A 140 2.81 6.25 7.00
CA ILE A 140 2.73 5.35 5.85
C ILE A 140 3.61 5.94 4.73
N PRO A 141 4.61 5.19 4.20
CA PRO A 141 5.63 5.71 3.27
C PRO A 141 5.06 5.88 1.85
N LYS A 142 4.10 6.79 1.70
CA LYS A 142 3.46 7.08 0.41
C LYS A 142 4.40 7.85 -0.50
N HIS A 143 4.33 7.50 -1.78
CA HIS A 143 4.94 8.20 -2.91
C HIS A 143 3.93 8.39 -4.03
N LEU A 144 4.19 9.32 -4.94
CA LEU A 144 3.32 9.55 -6.10
C LEU A 144 3.51 8.49 -7.19
N ALA A 145 2.41 8.09 -7.80
CA ALA A 145 2.42 7.31 -9.03
C ALA A 145 1.23 7.67 -9.91
N ARG A 146 1.43 7.52 -11.22
CA ARG A 146 0.34 7.54 -12.19
C ARG A 146 -0.26 6.13 -12.31
N PHE A 147 -1.59 6.05 -12.31
CA PHE A 147 -2.32 4.79 -12.43
C PHE A 147 -3.07 4.77 -13.77
N GLU A 148 -2.95 3.68 -14.51
CA GLU A 148 -3.74 3.41 -15.72
C GLU A 148 -4.63 2.21 -15.47
N TRP A 149 -5.94 2.40 -15.58
CA TRP A 149 -6.92 1.33 -15.46
C TRP A 149 -7.53 1.03 -16.82
N THR A 150 -7.72 -0.24 -17.14
CA THR A 150 -8.39 -0.69 -18.36
C THR A 150 -9.38 -1.79 -18.02
N ASP A 151 -10.66 -1.47 -18.12
CA ASP A 151 -11.73 -2.44 -18.00
C ASP A 151 -11.98 -3.12 -19.35
N SER A 152 -12.06 -4.44 -19.35
CA SER A 152 -12.26 -5.25 -20.55
C SER A 152 -13.71 -5.75 -20.64
N PRO A 153 -14.25 -5.98 -21.86
CA PRO A 153 -15.61 -6.48 -22.04
C PRO A 153 -15.88 -7.84 -21.37
N ASP A 154 -14.83 -8.62 -21.09
CA ASP A 154 -14.92 -9.91 -20.42
C ASP A 154 -15.03 -9.82 -18.88
N GLY A 155 -15.14 -8.60 -18.35
CA GLY A 155 -15.26 -8.29 -16.93
C GLY A 155 -13.93 -8.28 -16.16
N SER A 156 -12.79 -8.40 -16.86
CA SER A 156 -11.49 -8.21 -16.23
C SER A 156 -11.10 -6.73 -16.17
N THR A 157 -10.37 -6.35 -15.14
CA THR A 157 -9.81 -5.01 -14.93
C THR A 157 -8.29 -5.13 -14.88
N ARG A 158 -7.59 -4.45 -15.78
CA ARG A 158 -6.13 -4.31 -15.73
C ARG A 158 -5.75 -2.99 -15.07
N VAL A 159 -4.67 -3.01 -14.29
CA VAL A 159 -4.01 -1.81 -13.77
C VAL A 159 -2.53 -1.83 -14.12
N LYS A 160 -1.98 -0.67 -14.43
CA LYS A 160 -0.55 -0.39 -14.48
C LYS A 160 -0.23 0.80 -13.57
N VAL A 161 0.88 0.74 -12.85
CA VAL A 161 1.32 1.77 -11.90
C VAL A 161 2.71 2.25 -12.31
N PHE A 162 2.84 3.57 -12.47
CA PHE A 162 4.02 4.27 -12.94
C PHE A 162 4.50 5.25 -11.86
N PRO A 163 5.35 4.80 -10.92
CA PRO A 163 5.86 5.64 -9.85
C PRO A 163 6.75 6.77 -10.33
N HIS A 164 6.84 7.81 -9.52
CA HIS A 164 7.79 8.90 -9.75
C HIS A 164 9.21 8.53 -9.28
N ASP A 165 9.32 7.60 -8.32
CA ASP A 165 10.57 7.21 -7.65
C ASP A 165 11.35 6.07 -8.34
N THR A 166 10.91 5.59 -9.52
CA THR A 166 11.55 4.45 -10.22
C THR A 166 12.36 4.82 -11.46
N HIS A 167 12.65 6.11 -11.67
CA HIS A 167 13.52 6.56 -12.75
C HIS A 167 14.92 5.93 -12.65
N THR A 168 15.55 5.67 -13.80
CA THR A 168 16.93 5.20 -13.88
C THR A 168 17.74 6.13 -14.80
N PRO A 169 18.73 6.87 -14.28
CA PRO A 169 19.14 6.96 -12.86
C PRO A 169 18.02 7.55 -11.97
N TYR A 170 18.09 7.28 -10.66
CA TYR A 170 17.11 7.79 -9.69
C TYR A 170 17.10 9.32 -9.67
N ASP A 171 15.91 9.90 -9.76
CA ASP A 171 15.64 11.32 -9.62
C ASP A 171 15.00 11.59 -8.25
N ALA A 172 15.77 12.19 -7.34
CA ALA A 172 15.33 12.47 -5.98
C ALA A 172 14.22 13.54 -5.90
N THR A 173 13.98 14.29 -6.97
CA THR A 173 12.91 15.30 -7.02
C THR A 173 11.55 14.67 -7.26
N GLU A 174 11.50 13.42 -7.77
CA GLU A 174 10.29 12.70 -8.14
C GLU A 174 9.33 13.54 -9.01
N ALA A 175 9.89 14.37 -9.90
CA ALA A 175 9.15 15.42 -10.61
C ALA A 175 8.08 14.87 -11.57
N LYS A 176 8.29 13.68 -12.15
CA LYS A 176 7.38 13.07 -13.12
C LYS A 176 7.23 11.56 -12.88
N PRO A 177 6.14 10.93 -13.35
CA PRO A 177 6.01 9.47 -13.33
C PRO A 177 6.97 8.81 -14.33
N SER A 178 7.37 7.58 -14.02
CA SER A 178 8.18 6.72 -14.88
C SER A 178 7.47 6.40 -16.20
N ASP A 179 8.26 6.22 -17.27
CA ASP A 179 7.75 5.78 -18.57
C ASP A 179 7.44 4.26 -18.58
N THR A 180 8.03 3.50 -17.66
CA THR A 180 7.82 2.06 -17.50
C THR A 180 7.01 1.75 -16.23
N PRO A 181 6.07 0.79 -16.28
CA PRO A 181 5.30 0.43 -15.11
C PRO A 181 6.15 -0.36 -14.13
N PHE A 182 6.12 0.04 -12.86
CA PHE A 182 6.71 -0.72 -11.76
C PHE A 182 5.88 -1.95 -11.39
N PHE A 183 4.55 -1.82 -11.54
CA PHE A 183 3.59 -2.85 -11.20
C PHE A 183 2.49 -2.91 -12.27
N GLN A 184 2.08 -4.12 -12.62
CA GLN A 184 0.84 -4.35 -13.34
C GLN A 184 0.10 -5.60 -12.84
N CYS A 185 -1.22 -5.60 -12.97
CA CYS A 185 -2.04 -6.76 -12.64
C CYS A 185 -3.31 -6.77 -13.47
N THR A 186 -3.81 -7.96 -13.83
CA THR A 186 -5.15 -8.14 -14.39
C THR A 186 -6.00 -8.94 -13.44
N ILE A 187 -7.14 -8.39 -13.02
CA ILE A 187 -8.03 -9.00 -12.03
C ILE A 187 -9.36 -9.33 -12.67
N LYS A 188 -9.84 -10.57 -12.48
CA LYS A 188 -11.12 -11.04 -13.01
C LYS A 188 -11.89 -11.78 -11.93
N SER A 189 -13.08 -11.29 -11.58
CA SER A 189 -13.95 -11.98 -10.62
C SER A 189 -14.26 -13.41 -11.08
N MET A 190 -14.25 -14.35 -10.15
CA MET A 190 -14.59 -15.74 -10.43
C MET A 190 -16.10 -15.85 -10.67
N SER A 191 -16.48 -16.34 -11.85
CA SER A 191 -17.89 -16.57 -12.17
C SER A 191 -18.52 -17.59 -11.23
N TYR A 192 -19.81 -17.41 -10.94
CA TYR A 192 -20.65 -18.32 -10.16
C TYR A 192 -20.32 -18.46 -8.66
N ILE A 193 -19.32 -17.76 -8.13
CA ILE A 193 -19.12 -17.65 -6.69
C ILE A 193 -19.98 -16.51 -6.15
N PRO A 194 -20.91 -16.76 -5.20
CA PRO A 194 -21.75 -15.72 -4.65
C PRO A 194 -20.92 -14.69 -3.87
N SER A 195 -21.35 -13.43 -3.90
CA SER A 195 -20.74 -12.41 -3.05
C SER A 195 -21.08 -12.64 -1.58
N PHE A 196 -20.18 -12.21 -0.69
CA PHE A 196 -20.35 -12.32 0.76
C PHE A 196 -19.98 -11.00 1.45
N PRO A 197 -20.61 -10.63 2.57
CA PRO A 197 -20.15 -9.49 3.36
C PRO A 197 -18.79 -9.83 4.00
N MET A 198 -17.91 -8.84 4.10
CA MET A 198 -16.58 -9.02 4.70
C MET A 198 -16.19 -7.80 5.54
N THR A 199 -15.51 -8.05 6.65
CA THR A 199 -14.78 -7.03 7.43
C THR A 199 -13.48 -7.61 7.97
N SER A 200 -12.39 -6.86 7.86
CA SER A 200 -11.08 -7.28 8.36
C SER A 200 -11.02 -7.33 9.89
N SER A 201 -11.95 -6.68 10.60
CA SER A 201 -12.04 -6.78 12.06
C SER A 201 -12.26 -8.22 12.56
N LEU A 202 -12.80 -9.11 11.72
CA LEU A 202 -12.93 -10.53 12.04
C LEU A 202 -11.59 -11.23 12.22
N PHE A 203 -10.51 -10.76 11.59
CA PHE A 203 -9.17 -11.34 11.75
C PHE A 203 -8.66 -11.25 13.18
N LYS A 204 -9.04 -10.20 13.92
CA LYS A 204 -8.70 -10.06 15.35
C LYS A 204 -9.26 -11.19 16.20
N TYR A 205 -10.48 -11.65 15.92
CA TYR A 205 -11.11 -12.76 16.63
C TYR A 205 -10.47 -14.13 16.28
N MET A 206 -9.76 -14.20 15.15
CA MET A 206 -8.95 -15.36 14.77
C MET A 206 -7.49 -15.26 15.28
N GLY A 207 -7.19 -14.29 16.15
CA GLY A 207 -5.85 -14.11 16.71
C GLY A 207 -4.83 -13.45 15.76
N ILE A 208 -5.29 -12.87 14.65
CA ILE A 208 -4.45 -12.16 13.70
C ILE A 208 -4.54 -10.65 14.00
N ASP A 209 -3.45 -10.07 14.49
CA ASP A 209 -3.34 -8.63 14.68
C ASP A 209 -3.03 -7.95 13.35
N THR A 210 -4.00 -7.20 12.83
CA THR A 210 -3.89 -6.44 11.58
C THR A 210 -3.39 -5.01 11.79
N SER A 211 -2.97 -4.65 13.02
CA SER A 211 -2.41 -3.33 13.29
C SER A 211 -1.15 -3.08 12.47
N LEU A 212 -1.08 -1.90 11.87
CA LEU A 212 0.10 -1.44 11.15
C LEU A 212 0.98 -0.64 12.11
N VAL A 213 2.27 -0.95 12.14
CA VAL A 213 3.26 -0.19 12.92
C VAL A 213 4.35 0.31 11.98
N GLN A 214 4.51 1.62 11.95
CA GLN A 214 5.41 2.33 11.05
C GLN A 214 6.44 3.15 11.83
N PRO A 215 7.74 2.99 11.53
CA PRO A 215 8.77 3.84 12.13
C PRO A 215 8.73 5.27 11.54
N PRO A 216 9.51 6.20 12.09
CA PRO A 216 9.68 7.53 11.53
C PRO A 216 10.10 7.50 10.06
N LEU A 217 9.62 8.46 9.28
CA LEU A 217 9.89 8.58 7.85
C LEU A 217 10.99 9.62 7.56
N PRO A 218 11.89 9.37 6.58
CA PRO A 218 12.73 10.42 6.03
C PRO A 218 11.91 11.48 5.29
N GLN A 219 12.48 12.69 5.18
CA GLN A 219 11.93 13.75 4.35
C GLN A 219 12.47 13.64 2.92
N GLY A 220 11.60 13.81 1.93
CA GLY A 220 11.97 13.93 0.52
C GLY A 220 12.10 15.39 0.07
N GLU A 221 12.84 15.62 -1.01
CA GLU A 221 13.11 16.94 -1.59
C GLU A 221 12.30 17.17 -2.88
N THR A 222 10.99 16.93 -2.82
CA THR A 222 10.09 17.06 -3.99
C THR A 222 9.58 18.49 -4.14
N GLU A 223 9.33 18.92 -5.38
CA GLU A 223 8.78 20.25 -5.65
C GLU A 223 7.35 20.44 -5.09
N LEU A 224 6.59 19.36 -5.01
CA LEU A 224 5.20 19.39 -4.53
C LEU A 224 5.09 19.35 -3.00
N GLY A 225 6.19 19.07 -2.28
CA GLY A 225 6.24 19.08 -0.81
C GLY A 225 5.41 17.98 -0.13
N GLU A 226 5.08 16.91 -0.85
CA GLU A 226 4.21 15.81 -0.42
C GLU A 226 4.92 14.71 0.36
N LEU A 227 6.25 14.77 0.49
CA LEU A 227 7.08 13.82 1.22
C LEU A 227 7.67 14.40 2.53
N PRO A 228 6.85 14.86 3.49
CA PRO A 228 7.37 15.27 4.79
C PRO A 228 7.96 14.06 5.52
N GLY A 229 9.03 14.33 6.29
CA GLY A 229 9.56 13.38 7.26
C GLY A 229 8.78 13.42 8.57
N THR A 230 9.01 12.42 9.42
CA THR A 230 8.43 12.34 10.76
C THR A 230 9.49 11.88 11.77
N GLU A 231 9.23 12.11 13.06
CA GLU A 231 10.22 11.85 14.14
C GLU A 231 9.79 10.74 15.10
N ARG A 232 8.49 10.45 15.16
CA ARG A 232 7.88 9.48 16.08
C ARG A 232 7.43 8.26 15.35
N TRP A 233 7.32 7.14 16.05
CA TRP A 233 6.63 5.95 15.57
C TRP A 233 5.11 6.19 15.53
N ALA A 234 4.43 5.46 14.65
CA ALA A 234 2.98 5.47 14.55
C ALA A 234 2.43 4.04 14.49
N LYS A 235 1.36 3.79 15.26
CA LYS A 235 0.56 2.57 15.18
C LYS A 235 -0.86 2.92 14.79
N LEU A 236 -1.28 2.36 13.67
CA LEU A 236 -2.66 2.42 13.22
C LEU A 236 -3.43 1.22 13.80
N ALA A 237 -3.77 1.33 15.09
CA ALA A 237 -4.61 0.36 15.77
C ALA A 237 -6.06 0.51 15.30
N GLY A 238 -6.72 -0.60 14.94
CA GLY A 238 -8.12 -0.54 14.52
C GLY A 238 -8.34 -0.08 13.07
N PHE A 239 -7.32 -0.16 12.21
CA PHE A 239 -7.52 -0.13 10.76
C PHE A 239 -8.48 -1.26 10.35
N VAL A 240 -9.56 -0.90 9.66
CA VAL A 240 -10.56 -1.86 9.19
C VAL A 240 -10.86 -1.62 7.73
N GLN A 241 -10.87 -2.69 6.94
CA GLN A 241 -11.43 -2.71 5.59
C GLN A 241 -12.70 -3.54 5.61
N TYR A 242 -13.76 -3.06 4.98
CA TYR A 242 -15.05 -3.72 4.97
C TYR A 242 -15.74 -3.57 3.63
N ALA A 243 -16.64 -4.50 3.30
CA ALA A 243 -17.58 -4.37 2.20
C ALA A 243 -18.85 -5.19 2.41
N PRO A 244 -20.01 -4.67 1.99
CA PRO A 244 -21.24 -5.46 1.93
C PRO A 244 -21.18 -6.54 0.84
N LYS A 245 -20.35 -6.33 -0.20
CA LYS A 245 -20.19 -7.24 -1.34
C LYS A 245 -18.71 -7.52 -1.60
N ALA A 246 -18.17 -8.55 -0.97
CA ALA A 246 -16.89 -9.14 -1.32
C ALA A 246 -17.08 -10.30 -2.30
N SER A 247 -16.10 -10.54 -3.17
CA SER A 247 -16.07 -11.66 -4.11
C SER A 247 -14.65 -12.18 -4.30
N LEU A 248 -14.51 -13.44 -4.72
CA LEU A 248 -13.22 -13.98 -5.11
C LEU A 248 -12.91 -13.62 -6.57
N ALA A 249 -11.64 -13.40 -6.87
CA ALA A 249 -11.14 -13.07 -8.19
C ALA A 249 -9.82 -13.78 -8.48
N TRP A 250 -9.54 -14.01 -9.75
CA TRP A 250 -8.20 -14.35 -10.22
C TRP A 250 -7.41 -13.07 -10.44
N ALA A 251 -6.16 -13.05 -9.97
CA ALA A 251 -5.18 -12.00 -10.26
C ALA A 251 -4.03 -12.58 -11.09
N ASP A 252 -3.86 -12.10 -12.33
CA ASP A 252 -2.67 -12.29 -13.14
C ASP A 252 -1.62 -11.25 -12.72
N MET A 253 -0.54 -11.71 -12.12
CA MET A 253 0.56 -10.92 -11.58
C MET A 253 1.75 -10.84 -12.54
N SER A 254 1.62 -11.28 -13.80
CA SER A 254 2.71 -11.18 -14.78
C SER A 254 3.18 -9.73 -14.95
N GLN A 255 4.47 -9.47 -14.73
CA GLN A 255 5.09 -8.16 -14.94
C GLN A 255 5.68 -7.99 -16.34
N LYS A 256 5.57 -9.01 -17.19
CA LYS A 256 6.11 -8.97 -18.56
C LYS A 256 5.51 -7.83 -19.36
N GLY A 257 6.38 -7.04 -20.00
CA GLY A 257 6.01 -6.01 -20.96
C GLY A 257 5.44 -6.60 -22.24
N GLU A 258 5.11 -5.73 -23.19
CA GLU A 258 4.62 -6.14 -24.52
C GLU A 258 5.67 -6.93 -25.31
N ASP A 259 6.96 -6.72 -25.00
CA ASP A 259 8.10 -7.46 -25.53
C ASP A 259 8.27 -8.85 -24.89
N GLY A 260 7.42 -9.21 -23.92
CA GLY A 260 7.44 -10.48 -23.20
C GLY A 260 8.52 -10.58 -22.11
N LYS A 261 9.25 -9.50 -21.81
CA LYS A 261 10.32 -9.49 -20.80
C LYS A 261 9.84 -8.87 -19.50
N ALA A 262 10.28 -9.42 -18.38
CA ALA A 262 10.05 -8.81 -17.07
C ALA A 262 10.95 -7.57 -16.90
N PRO A 263 10.48 -6.52 -16.19
CA PRO A 263 11.24 -5.30 -15.96
C PRO A 263 12.45 -5.53 -15.03
N ASP A 264 12.43 -6.61 -14.26
CA ASP A 264 13.51 -7.02 -13.37
C ASP A 264 13.55 -8.55 -13.21
N GLU A 265 14.30 -9.05 -12.23
CA GLU A 265 14.48 -10.47 -11.96
C GLU A 265 13.18 -11.22 -11.57
N TYR A 266 12.09 -10.51 -11.25
CA TYR A 266 10.82 -11.10 -10.84
C TYR A 266 9.74 -11.03 -11.93
N ASP A 267 9.47 -12.18 -12.54
CA ASP A 267 8.39 -12.34 -13.53
C ASP A 267 7.00 -11.95 -12.99
N ASN A 268 6.76 -12.09 -11.68
CA ASN A 268 5.43 -11.92 -11.04
C ASN A 268 5.45 -10.91 -9.87
N PHE A 269 6.22 -9.83 -10.01
CA PHE A 269 6.34 -8.69 -9.09
C PHE A 269 7.16 -8.92 -7.83
N PHE A 270 6.75 -9.87 -6.97
CA PHE A 270 7.36 -10.07 -5.66
C PHE A 270 7.69 -11.55 -5.41
N PRO A 271 8.80 -11.89 -4.74
CA PRO A 271 9.10 -13.27 -4.40
C PRO A 271 7.99 -13.87 -3.52
N GLY A 272 7.52 -15.06 -3.90
CA GLY A 272 6.37 -15.73 -3.27
C GLY A 272 5.04 -15.47 -3.98
N LEU A 273 4.97 -14.52 -4.92
CA LEU A 273 3.83 -14.39 -5.82
C LEU A 273 4.04 -15.26 -7.06
N SER A 274 3.10 -16.17 -7.31
CA SER A 274 3.02 -16.86 -8.59
C SER A 274 2.34 -15.95 -9.62
N ARG A 275 2.28 -16.36 -10.89
CA ARG A 275 1.53 -15.61 -11.91
C ARG A 275 0.05 -15.51 -11.55
N TRP A 276 -0.58 -16.59 -11.09
CA TRP A 276 -2.02 -16.63 -10.84
C TRP A 276 -2.30 -16.76 -9.34
N ASN A 277 -2.95 -15.76 -8.76
CA ASN A 277 -3.30 -15.76 -7.34
C ASN A 277 -4.80 -15.57 -7.15
N VAL A 278 -5.32 -16.09 -6.04
CA VAL A 278 -6.67 -15.75 -5.59
C VAL A 278 -6.61 -14.38 -4.92
N ALA A 279 -7.47 -13.48 -5.37
CA ALA A 279 -7.67 -12.16 -4.79
C ALA A 279 -9.08 -12.06 -4.20
N VAL A 280 -9.24 -11.15 -3.24
CA VAL A 280 -10.55 -10.73 -2.74
C VAL A 280 -10.85 -9.33 -3.27
N LYS A 281 -11.98 -9.20 -3.99
CA LYS A 281 -12.49 -7.92 -4.48
C LYS A 281 -13.62 -7.45 -3.57
N LEU A 282 -13.46 -6.27 -2.98
CA LEU A 282 -14.42 -5.60 -2.12
C LEU A 282 -15.10 -4.48 -2.90
N LEU A 283 -16.42 -4.60 -3.09
CA LEU A 283 -17.26 -3.66 -3.83
C LEU A 283 -18.21 -2.92 -2.89
N GLY A 284 -18.38 -1.61 -3.13
CA GLY A 284 -19.22 -0.75 -2.30
C GLY A 284 -18.76 -0.69 -0.84
N GLY A 285 -17.48 -0.97 -0.61
CA GLY A 285 -16.85 -1.02 0.70
C GLY A 285 -16.05 0.23 1.01
N GLY A 286 -15.22 0.11 2.04
CA GLY A 286 -14.44 1.22 2.56
C GLY A 286 -13.32 0.77 3.47
N ALA A 287 -12.50 1.74 3.86
CA ALA A 287 -11.51 1.60 4.90
C ALA A 287 -11.71 2.69 5.97
N SER A 288 -11.59 2.30 7.23
CA SER A 288 -11.58 3.20 8.38
C SER A 288 -10.15 3.36 8.87
N PHE A 289 -9.69 4.60 8.95
CA PHE A 289 -8.36 4.98 9.44
C PHE A 289 -8.52 5.86 10.69
N PRO A 290 -8.42 5.28 11.90
CA PRO A 290 -8.45 6.06 13.13
C PRO A 290 -7.17 6.88 13.32
N ALA A 291 -7.14 7.75 14.33
CA ALA A 291 -5.90 8.43 14.72
C ALA A 291 -4.83 7.40 15.13
N ALA A 292 -3.57 7.66 14.77
CA ALA A 292 -2.45 6.81 15.19
C ALA A 292 -2.13 6.99 16.68
N GLU A 293 -1.80 5.89 17.35
CA GLU A 293 -1.01 5.94 18.59
C GLU A 293 0.43 6.28 18.21
N THR A 294 1.06 7.27 18.85
CA THR A 294 2.44 7.68 18.54
C THR A 294 3.36 7.61 19.76
N TRP A 295 4.62 7.29 19.54
CA TRP A 295 5.65 7.25 20.59
C TRP A 295 7.03 7.62 20.05
N GLU A 296 7.92 8.06 20.93
CA GLU A 296 9.30 8.41 20.60
C GLU A 296 10.12 7.19 20.22
N THR A 297 11.15 7.38 19.40
CA THR A 297 12.12 6.32 19.11
C THR A 297 12.81 5.87 20.41
N PRO A 298 12.80 4.56 20.75
CA PRO A 298 13.41 4.07 21.98
C PRO A 298 14.90 4.47 22.10
N LYS A 299 15.34 4.91 23.29
CA LYS A 299 16.73 5.35 23.50
C LYS A 299 17.74 4.21 23.25
N GLY A 300 18.80 4.52 22.50
CA GLY A 300 19.87 3.58 22.12
C GLY A 300 19.49 2.65 20.97
N ALA A 301 18.63 3.13 20.08
CA ALA A 301 18.37 2.54 18.78
C ALA A 301 19.48 2.96 17.77
N LEU A 302 19.98 4.20 17.86
CA LEU A 302 21.09 4.76 17.05
C LEU A 302 22.46 4.14 17.39
#